data_AF-A0A7W0GD75-F1
#
_entry.id   AF-A0A7W0GD75-F1
#
_cell.length_a   1.000
_cell.length_b   1.000
_cell.length_c   1.000
_cell.angle_alpha   90.00
_cell.angle_beta   90.00
_cell.angle_gamma   90.00
#
_symmetry.space_group_name_H-M   'P 1'
#
loop_
_entity.id
_entity.type
_entity.pdbx_description
1 polymer ?
#
loop_
_entity_poly.entity_id
_entity_poly.type
_entity_poly.pdbx_seq_one_letter_code
_entity_poly.pdbx_strand_id
1 'polypeptide(L)'
;MQGFPLVSTATEDIAWLSVPEVADRLGIGVSRVHQLRRDRQLIGLRREDGLRIPADFLDGAAVVKHLPGVLTLLADGGYSDEEAVGWLFTAEPSLPGTPIQALRDNRGTEVKRRAQASAL
;
A
#
# COMPACT_ATOMS: atom_id res chain seq x y z
N MET A 1 -21.32 -2.07 -6.32
CA MET A 1 -20.15 -1.46 -6.99
C MET A 1 -20.03 -0.03 -6.48
N GLN A 2 -19.41 0.15 -5.31
CA GLN A 2 -19.18 1.50 -4.76
C GLN A 2 -18.06 2.12 -5.60
N GLY A 3 -18.42 3.09 -6.45
CA GLY A 3 -17.44 3.84 -7.24
C GLY A 3 -16.58 4.67 -6.32
N PHE A 4 -15.39 4.18 -6.00
CA PHE A 4 -14.34 5.03 -5.45
C PHE A 4 -14.08 6.14 -6.47
N PRO A 5 -14.12 7.42 -6.07
CA PRO A 5 -13.80 8.52 -6.98
C PRO A 5 -12.41 8.26 -7.54
N LEU A 6 -12.31 8.24 -8.87
CA LEU A 6 -11.05 8.02 -9.60
C LEU A 6 -9.98 8.93 -8.98
N VAL A 7 -8.92 8.28 -8.51
CA VAL A 7 -7.80 8.80 -7.71
C VAL A 7 -6.95 9.77 -8.55
N SER A 8 -7.54 10.89 -8.97
CA SER A 8 -6.93 11.78 -9.97
C SER A 8 -6.04 12.86 -9.37
N THR A 9 -5.94 13.00 -8.03
CA THR A 9 -5.12 14.08 -7.41
C THR A 9 -4.34 13.66 -6.17
N ALA A 10 -4.77 12.64 -5.41
CA ALA A 10 -4.07 12.24 -4.17
C ALA A 10 -2.73 11.50 -4.41
N THR A 11 -2.45 11.17 -5.67
CA THR A 11 -1.32 10.30 -6.06
C THR A 11 -0.05 11.08 -6.41
N GLU A 12 -0.14 12.41 -6.53
CA GLU A 12 0.95 13.28 -6.98
C GLU A 12 2.07 13.40 -5.93
N ASP A 13 1.73 13.37 -4.64
CA ASP A 13 2.71 13.42 -3.54
C ASP A 13 3.28 12.05 -3.14
N ILE A 14 2.92 10.97 -3.86
CA ILE A 14 3.43 9.64 -3.55
C ILE A 14 4.82 9.47 -4.16
N ALA A 15 5.82 9.21 -3.31
CA ALA A 15 7.12 8.77 -3.78
C ALA A 15 7.02 7.33 -4.32
N TRP A 16 7.39 7.13 -5.58
CA TRP A 16 7.35 5.84 -6.25
C TRP A 16 8.77 5.27 -6.41
N LEU A 17 8.92 3.99 -6.09
CA LEU A 17 10.16 3.23 -6.24
C LEU A 17 9.98 2.13 -7.28
N SER A 18 10.99 1.91 -8.10
CA SER A 18 11.11 0.70 -8.92
C SER A 18 11.46 -0.52 -8.07
N VAL A 19 11.24 -1.72 -8.61
CA VAL A 19 11.64 -2.97 -7.94
C VAL A 19 13.12 -2.99 -7.51
N PRO A 20 14.11 -2.59 -8.34
CA PRO A 20 15.51 -2.56 -7.90
C PRO A 20 15.77 -1.53 -6.79
N GLU A 21 15.10 -0.39 -6.77
CA GLU A 21 15.22 0.59 -5.67
C GLU A 21 14.65 0.04 -4.36
N VAL A 22 13.53 -0.69 -4.40
CA VAL A 22 12.98 -1.38 -3.23
C VAL A 22 13.96 -2.45 -2.74
N ALA A 23 14.59 -3.18 -3.65
CA ALA A 23 15.58 -4.21 -3.32
C ALA A 23 16.78 -3.61 -2.58
N ASP A 24 17.34 -2.52 -3.11
CA ASP A 24 18.44 -1.76 -2.50
C ASP A 24 18.07 -1.26 -1.10
N ARG A 25 16.90 -0.62 -0.97
CA ARG A 25 16.43 -0.03 0.28
C ARG A 25 16.17 -1.07 1.38
N LEU A 26 15.69 -2.25 1.02
CA LEU A 26 15.48 -3.37 1.93
C LEU A 26 16.77 -4.18 2.20
N GLY A 27 17.85 -3.94 1.44
CA GLY A 27 19.07 -4.74 1.51
C GLY A 27 18.85 -6.20 1.09
N ILE A 28 17.89 -6.46 0.18
CA ILE A 28 17.54 -7.80 -0.31
C ILE A 28 17.69 -7.89 -1.83
N GLY A 29 17.74 -9.10 -2.38
CA GLY A 29 17.75 -9.29 -3.83
C GLY A 29 16.41 -8.96 -4.50
N VAL A 30 16.44 -8.53 -5.76
CA VAL A 30 15.24 -8.26 -6.60
C VAL A 30 14.27 -9.44 -6.63
N SER A 31 14.79 -10.68 -6.71
CA SER A 31 13.97 -11.89 -6.63
C SER A 31 13.16 -11.99 -5.33
N ARG A 32 13.72 -11.51 -4.20
CA ARG A 32 13.01 -11.48 -2.93
C ARG A 32 11.92 -10.42 -2.94
N VAL A 33 12.11 -9.26 -3.58
CA VAL A 33 11.06 -8.26 -3.76
C VAL A 33 9.90 -8.83 -4.59
N HIS A 34 10.20 -9.55 -5.68
CA HIS A 34 9.16 -10.26 -6.45
C HIS A 34 8.41 -11.29 -5.60
N GLN A 35 9.11 -12.01 -4.71
CA GLN A 35 8.49 -12.93 -3.78
C GLN A 35 7.57 -12.20 -2.78
N LEU A 36 8.00 -11.08 -2.19
CA LEU A 36 7.17 -10.26 -1.30
C LEU A 36 5.88 -9.80 -2.00
N ARG A 37 5.97 -9.46 -3.29
CA ARG A 37 4.77 -9.13 -4.10
C ARG A 37 3.86 -10.33 -4.31
N ARG A 38 4.44 -11.49 -4.63
CA ARG A 38 3.69 -12.73 -4.83
C ARG A 38 2.99 -13.18 -3.54
N ASP A 39 3.64 -12.95 -2.40
CA ASP A 39 3.12 -13.23 -1.06
C ASP A 39 2.15 -12.13 -0.56
N ARG A 40 1.81 -11.13 -1.40
CA ARG A 40 0.98 -9.96 -1.05
C ARG A 40 1.46 -9.16 0.16
N GLN A 41 2.75 -9.27 0.49
CA GLN A 41 3.37 -8.42 1.50
C GLN A 41 3.64 -7.01 0.97
N LEU A 42 3.68 -6.87 -0.35
CA LEU A 42 3.92 -5.62 -1.06
C LEU A 42 3.06 -5.60 -2.32
N ILE A 43 2.48 -4.46 -2.67
CA ILE A 43 1.80 -4.27 -3.97
C ILE A 43 2.40 -3.07 -4.71
N GLY A 44 2.12 -2.98 -6.00
CA GLY A 44 2.63 -1.88 -6.82
C GLY A 44 1.78 -1.74 -8.08
N LEU A 45 1.78 -0.54 -8.65
CA LEU A 45 0.95 -0.18 -9.80
C LEU A 45 1.77 -0.18 -11.08
N ARG A 46 1.13 -0.53 -12.20
CA ARG A 46 1.71 -0.39 -13.53
C ARG A 46 1.58 1.07 -13.95
N ARG A 47 2.70 1.76 -14.07
CA ARG A 47 2.83 3.13 -14.60
C ARG A 47 3.46 3.08 -16.00
N GLU A 48 3.52 4.22 -16.69
CA GLU A 48 4.06 4.33 -18.05
C GLU A 48 5.49 3.77 -18.17
N ASP A 49 6.28 3.96 -17.12
CA ASP A 49 7.68 3.59 -16.96
C ASP A 49 7.88 2.23 -16.27
N GLY A 50 6.80 1.47 -16.11
CA GLY A 50 6.80 0.10 -15.62
C GLY A 50 6.15 -0.07 -14.26
N LEU A 51 6.50 -1.15 -13.56
CA LEU A 51 5.96 -1.40 -12.22
C LEU A 51 6.59 -0.43 -11.22
N ARG A 52 5.76 0.23 -10.43
CA ARG A 52 6.15 1.19 -9.38
C ARG A 52 5.49 0.82 -8.06
N ILE A 53 6.27 0.87 -6.98
CA ILE A 53 5.87 0.54 -5.62
C ILE A 53 5.96 1.82 -4.79
N PRO A 54 4.92 2.18 -4.02
CA PRO A 54 5.00 3.34 -3.13
C PRO A 54 6.11 3.20 -2.07
N ALA A 55 6.93 4.24 -1.92
CA ALA A 55 8.01 4.28 -0.94
C ALA A 55 7.50 4.18 0.50
N ASP A 56 6.31 4.72 0.79
CA ASP A 56 5.64 4.65 2.08
C ASP A 56 5.31 3.21 2.55
N PHE A 57 5.38 2.21 1.66
CA PHE A 57 5.24 0.81 2.08
C PHE A 57 6.47 0.29 2.83
N LEU A 58 7.56 1.05 2.81
CA LEU A 58 8.81 0.72 3.46
C LEU A 58 8.99 1.60 4.71
N ASP A 59 9.36 0.96 5.81
CA ASP A 59 9.79 1.59 7.04
C ASP A 59 11.27 1.29 7.28
N GLY A 60 12.12 2.23 6.86
CA GLY A 60 13.57 2.03 6.82
C GLY A 60 13.96 0.88 5.88
N ALA A 61 14.55 -0.17 6.45
CA ALA A 61 14.99 -1.39 5.74
C ALA A 61 13.99 -2.56 5.86
N ALA A 62 12.74 -2.29 6.26
CA ALA A 62 11.69 -3.29 6.37
C ALA A 62 10.41 -2.85 5.66
N VAL A 63 9.54 -3.81 5.35
CA VAL A 63 8.16 -3.51 4.93
C VAL A 63 7.35 -3.12 6.16
N VAL A 64 6.44 -2.15 6.02
CA VAL A 64 5.54 -1.72 7.10
C VAL A 64 4.82 -2.92 7.70
N LYS A 65 5.05 -3.16 9.01
CA LYS A 65 4.66 -4.39 9.72
C LYS A 65 3.20 -4.80 9.55
N HIS A 66 2.30 -3.82 9.51
CA HIS A 66 0.86 -4.06 9.45
C HIS A 66 0.28 -4.02 8.03
N LEU A 67 1.08 -3.65 7.03
CA LEU A 67 0.66 -3.54 5.64
C LEU A 67 0.15 -4.88 5.06
N PRO A 68 0.86 -6.02 5.19
CA PRO A 68 0.40 -7.28 4.59
C PRO A 68 -1.01 -7.68 5.07
N GLY A 69 -1.30 -7.49 6.36
CA GLY A 69 -2.61 -7.82 6.91
C GLY A 69 -3.74 -6.93 6.37
N VAL A 70 -3.46 -5.65 6.11
CA VAL A 70 -4.43 -4.74 5.48
C VAL A 70 -4.65 -5.11 4.02
N LEU A 71 -3.57 -5.42 3.29
CA LEU A 71 -3.65 -5.87 1.90
C LEU A 71 -4.47 -7.15 1.75
N THR A 72 -4.32 -8.11 2.68
CA THR A 72 -5.15 -9.32 2.70
C THR A 72 -6.63 -8.99 2.92
N LEU A 73 -6.96 -8.08 3.84
CA LEU A 73 -8.35 -7.69 4.11
C LEU A 73 -9.00 -7.01 2.90
N LEU A 74 -8.29 -6.07 2.26
CA LEU A 74 -8.78 -5.40 1.06
C LEU A 74 -8.96 -6.40 -0.09
N ALA A 75 -8.01 -7.32 -0.26
CA ALA A 75 -8.12 -8.38 -1.26
C ALA A 75 -9.30 -9.33 -1.02
N ASP A 76 -9.59 -9.68 0.24
CA ASP A 76 -10.74 -10.50 0.61
C ASP A 76 -12.06 -9.78 0.31
N GLY A 77 -12.10 -8.45 0.50
CA GLY A 77 -13.19 -7.58 0.07
C GLY A 77 -13.28 -7.33 -1.45
N GLY A 78 -12.42 -7.97 -2.25
CA GLY A 78 -12.43 -7.88 -3.71
C GLY A 78 -11.71 -6.66 -4.30
N TYR A 79 -10.91 -5.94 -3.52
CA TYR A 79 -10.16 -4.77 -3.99
C TYR A 79 -8.99 -5.20 -4.90
N SER A 80 -8.85 -4.51 -6.02
CA SER A 80 -7.70 -4.60 -6.92
C SER A 80 -6.47 -3.91 -6.32
N ASP A 81 -5.27 -4.21 -6.83
CA ASP A 81 -4.03 -3.55 -6.36
C ASP A 81 -4.11 -2.01 -6.51
N GLU A 82 -4.72 -1.51 -7.59
CA GLU A 82 -4.97 -0.08 -7.83
C GLU A 82 -5.91 0.52 -6.77
N GLU A 83 -7.00 -0.16 -6.46
CA GLU A 83 -7.98 0.28 -5.46
C GLU A 83 -7.38 0.23 -4.05
N ALA A 84 -6.58 -0.79 -3.74
CA ALA A 84 -5.91 -0.93 -2.46
C ALA A 84 -4.86 0.18 -2.23
N VAL A 85 -4.08 0.52 -3.26
CA VAL A 85 -3.19 1.68 -3.21
C VAL A 85 -4.01 2.96 -3.06
N GLY A 86 -5.06 3.15 -3.86
CA GLY A 86 -5.95 4.31 -3.73
C GLY A 86 -6.47 4.46 -2.29
N TRP A 87 -7.00 3.39 -1.70
CA TRP A 87 -7.49 3.35 -0.33
C TRP A 87 -6.41 3.71 0.69
N LEU A 88 -5.20 3.16 0.55
CA LEU A 88 -4.09 3.38 1.49
C LEU A 88 -3.59 4.84 1.52
N PHE A 89 -3.73 5.56 0.41
CA PHE A 89 -3.30 6.95 0.26
C PHE A 89 -4.44 7.96 0.27
N THR A 90 -5.69 7.52 0.34
CA THR A 90 -6.84 8.41 0.47
C THR A 90 -6.99 8.82 1.94
N ALA A 91 -6.81 10.11 2.22
CA ALA A 91 -7.05 10.66 3.54
C ALA A 91 -8.55 10.60 3.86
N GLU A 92 -8.87 10.06 5.02
CA GLU A 92 -10.24 9.95 5.51
C GLU A 92 -10.45 10.99 6.61
N PRO A 93 -11.55 11.78 6.60
CA PRO A 93 -11.80 12.78 7.65
C PRO A 93 -11.93 12.17 9.06
N SER A 94 -12.14 10.85 9.13
CA SER A 94 -12.20 10.08 10.38
C SER A 94 -10.82 9.66 10.92
N LEU A 95 -9.72 9.91 10.20
CA LEU A 95 -8.35 9.59 10.56
C LEU A 95 -7.46 10.84 10.38
N PRO A 96 -6.55 11.16 11.30
CA PRO A 96 -5.50 12.12 11.00
C PRO A 96 -4.53 11.53 9.97
N GLY A 97 -4.63 11.98 8.72
CA GLY A 97 -3.75 11.59 7.62
C GLY A 97 -4.29 10.42 6.78
N THR A 98 -3.39 9.72 6.10
CA THR A 98 -3.71 8.57 5.26
C THR A 98 -3.57 7.24 6.02
N PRO A 99 -4.27 6.18 5.62
CA PRO A 99 -4.10 4.86 6.23
C PRO A 99 -2.64 4.37 6.23
N ILE A 100 -1.87 4.65 5.17
CA ILE A 100 -0.45 4.28 5.13
C ILE A 100 0.39 5.07 6.15
N GLN A 101 0.12 6.36 6.34
CA GLN A 101 0.76 7.15 7.40
C GLN A 101 0.42 6.56 8.78
N ALA A 102 -0.84 6.24 9.03
CA ALA A 102 -1.23 5.59 10.28
C ALA A 102 -0.56 4.22 10.49
N LEU A 103 -0.34 3.43 9.43
CA LEU A 103 0.42 2.18 9.54
C LEU A 103 1.90 2.43 9.92
N ARG A 104 2.52 3.49 9.37
CA ARG A 104 3.89 3.91 9.68
C ARG A 104 4.03 4.49 11.10
N ASP A 105 3.02 5.24 11.56
CA ASP A 105 2.91 5.76 12.94
C ASP A 105 2.50 4.69 13.98
N ASN A 106 2.61 3.41 13.65
CA ASN A 106 2.29 2.28 14.53
C ASN A 106 0.81 2.24 15.00
N ARG A 107 -0.12 2.82 14.23
CA ARG A 107 -1.58 2.82 14.48
C ARG A 107 -2.31 1.75 13.67
N GLY A 108 -1.70 0.58 13.50
CA GLY A 108 -2.21 -0.49 12.62
C GLY A 108 -3.57 -1.06 13.00
N THR A 109 -3.95 -1.05 14.29
CA THR A 109 -5.26 -1.52 14.76
C THR A 109 -6.41 -0.73 14.14
N GLU A 110 -6.25 0.58 14.09
CA GLU A 110 -7.28 1.50 13.61
C GLU A 110 -7.44 1.42 12.08
N VAL A 111 -6.35 1.15 11.37
CA VAL A 111 -6.36 0.89 9.92
C VAL A 111 -7.01 -0.45 9.59
N LYS A 112 -6.71 -1.51 10.34
CA LYS A 112 -7.35 -2.83 10.15
C LYS A 112 -8.86 -2.78 10.34
N ARG A 113 -9.33 -2.08 11.38
CA ARG A 113 -10.77 -1.88 11.63
C ARG A 113 -11.45 -1.22 10.43
N ARG A 114 -10.81 -0.23 9.81
CA ARG A 114 -11.36 0.42 8.60
C ARG A 114 -11.30 -0.48 7.38
N ALA A 115 -10.20 -1.19 7.17
CA ALA A 115 -10.10 -2.13 6.06
C ALA A 115 -11.21 -3.18 6.11
N GLN A 116 -11.57 -3.66 7.31
CA GLN A 116 -12.73 -4.52 7.52
C GLN A 116 -14.06 -3.83 7.18
N ALA A 117 -14.27 -2.58 7.62
CA ALA A 117 -15.48 -1.84 7.32
C ALA A 117 -15.65 -1.53 5.82
N SER A 118 -14.54 -1.37 5.09
CA SER A 118 -14.54 -1.14 3.64
C SER A 118 -14.67 -2.43 2.81
N ALA A 119 -14.35 -3.58 3.40
CA ALA A 119 -14.45 -4.91 2.77
C ALA A 119 -15.80 -5.61 2.98
N LEU A 120 -16.70 -5.01 3.78
CA LEU A 120 -18.05 -5.49 4.11
C LEU A 120 -19.10 -4.92 3.15
#